data_AF-A0A9X2I1E5-F1
#
_entry.id   AF-A0A9X2I1E5-F1
#
_cell.length_a   1.000
_cell.length_b   1.000
_cell.length_c   1.000
_cell.angle_alpha   90.00
_cell.angle_beta   90.00
_cell.angle_gamma   90.00
#
_symmetry.space_group_name_H-M   'P 1'
#
loop_
_entity.id
_entity.type
_entity.pdbx_description
1 polymer ?
#
loop_
_entity_poly.entity_id
_entity_poly.type
_entity_poly.pdbx_seq_one_letter_code
_entity_poly.pdbx_strand_id
1 'polypeptide(L)' 'MKKLNDMPWWAYIGLTGIRSRDAAIQQLIVLLMVSFVIVVASAVSGNYLAGLVFLLPVWQWTAMKWADKHSAWPSQNI' A
#
# COMPACT_ATOMS: atom_id res chain seq x y z
N MET A 1 -8.40 3.30 10.82
CA MET A 1 -9.54 2.39 10.59
C MET A 1 -9.97 1.73 11.89
N LYS A 2 -11.27 1.49 12.09
CA LYS A 2 -11.72 0.50 13.08
C LYS A 2 -11.25 -0.85 12.54
N LYS A 3 -10.38 -1.57 13.25
CA LYS A 3 -9.92 -2.90 12.83
C LYS A 3 -11.16 -3.78 12.75
N LEU A 4 -11.62 -4.08 11.53
CA LEU A 4 -12.68 -5.06 11.33
C LEU A 4 -12.16 -6.41 11.83
N ASN A 5 -13.00 -7.16 12.53
CA ASN A 5 -12.61 -8.48 13.06
C ASN A 5 -12.15 -9.44 11.95
N ASP A 6 -12.62 -9.23 10.72
CA ASP A 6 -12.26 -10.04 9.55
C ASP A 6 -11.09 -9.48 8.72
N MET A 7 -10.40 -8.43 9.20
CA MET A 7 -9.29 -7.85 8.45
C MET A 7 -8.09 -8.81 8.45
N PRO A 8 -7.67 -9.31 7.29
CA PRO A 8 -6.52 -10.19 7.22
C PRO A 8 -5.26 -9.41 7.62
N TRP A 9 -4.34 -10.09 8.30
CA TRP A 9 -3.15 -9.46 8.89
C TRP A 9 -2.31 -8.70 7.85
N TRP A 10 -2.20 -9.20 6.62
CA TRP A 10 -1.47 -8.54 5.55
C TRP A 10 -2.12 -7.22 5.12
N ALA A 11 -3.46 -7.14 5.09
CA ALA A 11 -4.16 -5.90 4.79
C ALA A 11 -4.04 -4.91 5.95
N TYR A 12 -4.07 -5.42 7.19
CA TYR A 12 -3.92 -4.61 8.39
C TYR A 12 -2.55 -3.92 8.45
N ILE A 13 -1.46 -4.62 8.10
CA ILE A 13 -0.12 -4.00 8.07
C ILE A 13 -0.03 -2.99 6.91
N GLY A 14 -0.49 -3.36 5.70
CA GLY A 14 -0.44 -2.48 4.53
C GLY A 14 -1.26 -1.19 4.68
N LEU A 15 -2.26 -1.17 5.57
CA LEU A 15 -3.14 -0.04 5.84
C LEU A 15 -2.98 0.53 7.26
N THR A 16 -1.97 0.08 8.01
CA THR A 16 -1.73 0.57 9.37
C THR A 16 -1.42 2.06 9.36
N GLY A 17 -2.04 2.81 10.28
CA GLY A 17 -1.90 4.26 10.34
C GLY A 17 -2.73 5.04 9.31
N ILE A 18 -3.28 4.38 8.29
CA ILE A 18 -4.09 5.04 7.26
C ILE A 18 -5.52 5.27 7.76
N ARG A 19 -5.95 6.53 7.69
CA ARG A 19 -7.25 6.97 8.22
C ARG A 19 -8.32 7.16 7.15
N SER A 20 -7.96 7.36 5.88
CA SER A 20 -8.90 7.56 4.77
C SER A 20 -8.42 6.90 3.49
N ARG A 21 -9.35 6.68 2.56
CA ARG A 21 -9.03 6.17 1.23
C ARG A 21 -8.10 7.11 0.47
N ASP A 22 -8.30 8.43 0.60
CA ASP A 22 -7.46 9.43 -0.06
C ASP A 22 -6.01 9.39 0.44
N ALA A 23 -5.81 9.24 1.76
CA ALA A 23 -4.48 9.05 2.33
C ALA A 23 -3.81 7.77 1.83
N ALA A 24 -4.57 6.69 1.64
CA ALA A 24 -4.07 5.44 1.07
C ALA A 24 -3.59 5.64 -0.39
N ILE A 25 -4.36 6.38 -1.19
CA ILE A 25 -4.01 6.71 -2.57
C ILE A 25 -2.73 7.56 -2.63
N GLN A 26 -2.61 8.58 -1.76
CA GLN A 26 -1.40 9.40 -1.69
C GLN A 26 -0.17 8.56 -1.34
N GLN A 27 -0.29 7.69 -0.33
CA GLN A 27 0.80 6.78 0.04
C GLN A 27 1.16 5.81 -1.09
N LEU A 28 0.17 5.29 -1.83
CA LEU A 28 0.39 4.42 -2.97
C LEU A 28 1.17 5.13 -4.08
N ILE A 29 0.81 6.38 -4.40
CA ILE A 29 1.53 7.18 -5.39
C ILE A 29 2.98 7.41 -4.96
N VAL A 30 3.22 7.75 -3.69
CA VAL A 30 4.57 7.91 -3.14
C VAL A 30 5.36 6.60 -3.24
N LEU A 31 4.76 5.47 -2.87
CA LEU A 31 5.39 4.15 -2.98
C LEU A 31 5.70 3.78 -4.42
N LEU A 32 4.83 4.10 -5.37
CA LEU A 32 5.09 3.90 -6.80
C LEU A 32 6.30 4.72 -7.27
N MET A 33 6.36 6.02 -6.93
CA MET A 33 7.49 6.88 -7.29
C MET A 33 8.81 6.36 -6.69
N VAL A 34 8.82 6.02 -5.41
CA VAL A 34 10.00 5.49 -4.72
C VAL A 34 10.43 4.14 -5.32
N SER A 35 9.48 3.24 -5.56
CA SER A 35 9.77 1.94 -6.17
C SER A 35 10.36 2.08 -7.57
N PHE A 36 9.87 3.04 -8.36
CA PHE A 36 10.41 3.30 -9.70
C PHE A 36 11.88 3.72 -9.64
N VAL A 37 12.23 4.67 -8.76
CA VAL A 37 13.63 5.11 -8.57
C VAL A 37 14.52 3.94 -8.13
N ILE A 38 14.04 3.10 -7.19
CA ILE A 38 14.80 1.95 -6.69
C ILE A 38 14.98 0.88 -7.77
N VAL A 39 13.96 0.60 -8.58
CA VAL A 39 14.07 -0.35 -9.69
C VAL A 39 15.08 0.12 -10.73
N VAL A 40 15.09 1.41 -11.08
CA VAL A 40 16.08 1.98 -11.99
C VAL A 40 17.49 1.87 -11.39
N ALA A 41 17.68 2.26 -10.12
CA ALA A 41 18.96 2.15 -9.44
C ALA A 41 19.43 0.68 -9.29
N SER A 42 18.50 -0.24 -9.08
CA SER A 42 18.73 -1.69 -9.02
C SER A 42 19.26 -2.22 -10.36
N ALA A 43 18.66 -1.78 -11.48
CA ALA A 43 19.11 -2.16 -12.81
C ALA A 43 20.52 -1.63 -13.13
N VAL A 44 20.84 -0.40 -12.71
CA VAL A 44 22.16 0.21 -12.93
C VAL A 44 23.24 -0.41 -12.04
N SER A 45 22.92 -0.76 -10.80
CA SER A 45 23.87 -1.34 -9.84
C SER A 45 24.08 -2.86 -10.00
N GLY A 46 23.29 -3.53 -10.83
CA GLY A 46 23.30 -4.99 -10.99
C GLY A 46 22.71 -5.77 -9.81
N ASN A 47 22.24 -5.07 -8.76
CA ASN A 47 21.57 -5.70 -7.62
C ASN A 47 20.06 -5.79 -7.86
N TYR A 48 19.64 -6.78 -8.65
CA TYR A 48 18.23 -7.00 -9.03
C TYR A 48 17.32 -7.34 -7.85
N LEU A 49 17.87 -7.81 -6.72
CA LEU A 49 17.06 -8.08 -5.51
C LEU A 49 16.43 -6.79 -4.97
N ALA A 50 17.10 -5.65 -5.11
CA ALA A 50 16.53 -4.36 -4.74
C ALA A 50 15.29 -3.99 -5.58
N GLY A 51 15.18 -4.50 -6.81
CA GLY A 51 14.02 -4.31 -7.67
C GLY A 51 12.72 -4.94 -7.15
N LEU A 52 12.82 -5.91 -6.22
CA LEU A 52 11.65 -6.51 -5.57
C LEU A 52 10.84 -5.51 -4.73
N VAL A 53 11.39 -4.34 -4.42
CA VAL A 53 10.68 -3.23 -3.76
C VAL A 53 9.42 -2.82 -4.54
N PHE A 54 9.34 -3.07 -5.85
CA PHE A 54 8.11 -2.86 -6.63
C PHE A 54 6.92 -3.71 -6.17
N LEU A 55 7.15 -4.80 -5.42
CA LEU A 55 6.06 -5.58 -4.85
C LEU A 55 5.31 -4.85 -3.72
N LEU A 56 5.93 -3.84 -3.09
CA LEU A 56 5.30 -3.06 -2.01
C LEU A 56 4.06 -2.27 -2.47
N PRO A 57 4.11 -1.46 -3.55
CA PRO A 57 2.91 -0.78 -4.05
C PRO A 57 1.85 -1.77 -4.53
N VAL A 58 2.23 -2.90 -5.13
CA VAL A 58 1.29 -3.96 -5.53
C VAL A 58 0.57 -4.52 -4.30
N TRP A 59 1.31 -4.82 -3.24
CA TRP A 59 0.75 -5.31 -1.98
C TRP A 59 -0.18 -4.28 -1.33
N GLN A 60 0.23 -3.00 -1.25
CA GLN A 60 -0.63 -1.94 -0.72
C GLN A 60 -1.92 -1.81 -1.54
N TRP A 61 -1.84 -1.89 -2.86
CA TRP A 61 -3.02 -1.88 -3.74
C TRP A 61 -3.96 -3.06 -3.46
N THR A 62 -3.44 -4.26 -3.24
CA THR A 62 -4.27 -5.42 -2.86
C THR A 62 -4.96 -5.20 -1.50
N ALA A 63 -4.28 -4.59 -0.53
CA ALA A 63 -4.87 -4.23 0.76
C ALA A 63 -5.98 -3.19 0.58
N MET A 64 -5.76 -2.17 -0.25
CA MET A 64 -6.77 -1.16 -0.58
C MET A 64 -8.00 -1.79 -1.24
N LYS A 65 -7.83 -2.69 -2.22
CA LYS A 65 -8.98 -3.40 -2.83
C LYS A 65 -9.76 -4.23 -1.82
N TRP A 66 -9.07 -4.89 -0.89
CA TRP A 66 -9.73 -5.61 0.18
C TRP A 66 -10.56 -4.65 1.04
N ALA A 67 -10.00 -3.49 1.42
CA ALA A 67 -10.69 -2.49 2.21
C ALA A 67 -11.88 -1.86 1.47
N ASP A 68 -11.75 -1.60 0.16
CA ASP A 68 -12.83 -1.15 -0.73
C ASP A 68 -13.97 -2.17 -0.76
N LYS A 69 -13.67 -3.47 -0.87
CA LYS A 69 -14.67 -4.54 -0.93
C LYS A 69 -15.44 -4.76 0.38
N HIS A 70 -14.82 -4.46 1.52
CA HIS A 70 -15.40 -4.71 2.85
C HIS A 70 -15.87 -3.41 3.53
N SER A 71 -15.99 -2.31 2.78
CA SER A 71 -16.37 -0.99 3.32
C SER A 71 -15.57 -0.62 4.58
N ALA A 72 -14.28 -0.97 4.61
CA ALA A 72 -13.41 -0.85 5.78
C ALA A 72 -12.92 0.59 6.02
N TRP A 73 -13.13 1.46 5.02
CA TRP A 73 -12.83 2.88 5.15
C TRP A 73 -13.81 3.50 6.16
N PRO A 74 -13.31 4.19 7.20
CA PRO A 74 -14.19 4.90 8.10
C PRO A 74 -14.99 5.92 7.28
N SER A 75 -16.32 5.87 7.41
CA SER A 75 -17.18 6.90 6.85
C SER A 75 -16.70 8.24 7.38
N GLN A 76 -16.41 9.16 6.47
CA GLN A 76 -16.18 10.57 6.80
C GLN A 76 -17.52 11.10 7.36
N ASN A 77 -17.77 10.89 8.66
CA ASN A 77 -18.74 11.70 9.38
C ASN A 77 -18.08 13.08 9.52
N ILE A 78 -18.34 13.93 8.52
CA ILE A 78 -18.28 15.38 8.63
C ILE A 78 -19.62 15.83 9.18
#